data_AF-A0A527V556-F1
#
_entry.id   AF-A0A527V556-F1
#
_cell.length_a   1.000
_cell.length_b   1.000
_cell.length_c   1.000
_cell.angle_alpha   90.00
_cell.angle_beta   90.00
_cell.angle_gamma   90.00
#
_symmetry.space_group_name_H-M   'P 1'
#
loop_
_entity.id
_entity.type
_entity.pdbx_description
1 polymer ?
#
loop_
_entity_poly.entity_id
_entity_poly.type
_entity_poly.pdbx_seq_one_letter_code
_entity_poly.pdbx_strand_id
1 'polypeptide(L)'
;MTKKKKKTVPVTNIVKLKYMDAEPGPAPKGAKTRMQGWEYAATEPLLDGPVSRRVAVIDLDPDTGAVMPGARFVPPKGRTQGLYKIKDELDFEAADFMQVSVFTAVMKMMSIFEAQDVLGRKLSWAFDGEQLLVVPRAGKMPNAFYHRDSRSLQFFFVDDPNPKKPGKFVYTCLSPDVVAHETTHAILDGIAPDLYNATSPQSLAMHEAIADLGAVMLAVRTDRLLRQVMIDTGGDLRKAEAFNEIARQFGEALYGEGRSLRDLNNKASMLKPGDLDLNEPHDLSTVLTGALYAMLVAEYEQIRQEDFQDKFAKEKQKRKQASLPAPTKEEKVKIRFSVSGFALFKATEKFKRVAFRALDYLPPGEISFADYGRAMVAADTYSNPQDSEPRDFIKAEFLRRGMVDDAGTLDPIDPGFDLPADLDLEQLARSDWAAYQFAEKWREKLLIPVNIPFEVRPRLDVSRKTWRKNGEPAVMRALLFKVAWQSTQEFQIGDFFQEVAVTRGTALAVDWETRKVHALLSTSPDHPSQRDASTSRNDAMRKAFLATNIAEGVLEFGSPNVQIQNGTLRIRAMGQMLHMMGH
;
A
#
# COMPACT_ATOMS: atom_id res chain seq x y z
N MET A 1 -47.10 -36.29 21.52
CA MET A 1 -46.59 -35.00 20.99
C MET A 1 -45.07 -35.04 20.87
N THR A 2 -44.56 -35.38 19.69
CA THR A 2 -43.12 -35.40 19.40
C THR A 2 -42.61 -33.96 19.25
N LYS A 3 -41.88 -33.46 20.25
CA LYS A 3 -41.15 -32.19 20.17
C LYS A 3 -40.15 -32.27 19.01
N LYS A 4 -40.48 -31.64 17.87
CA LYS A 4 -39.51 -31.37 16.79
C LYS A 4 -38.31 -30.66 17.42
N LYS A 5 -37.17 -31.35 17.51
CA LYS A 5 -35.87 -30.72 17.78
C LYS A 5 -35.70 -29.61 16.74
N LYS A 6 -35.78 -28.35 17.16
CA LYS A 6 -35.44 -27.21 16.31
C LYS A 6 -34.00 -27.44 15.85
N LYS A 7 -33.79 -27.72 14.57
CA LYS A 7 -32.45 -27.74 13.97
C LYS A 7 -31.81 -26.39 14.29
N THR A 8 -30.72 -26.41 15.05
CA THR A 8 -29.89 -25.23 15.31
C THR A 8 -29.40 -24.73 13.97
N VAL A 9 -29.89 -23.55 13.57
CA VAL A 9 -29.43 -22.90 12.34
C VAL A 9 -28.02 -22.40 12.62
N PRO A 10 -27.01 -22.74 11.80
CA PRO A 10 -25.66 -22.22 11.99
C PRO A 10 -25.72 -20.69 11.97
N VAL A 11 -25.14 -20.07 13.00
CA VAL A 11 -25.09 -18.61 13.13
C VAL A 11 -24.05 -18.12 12.13
N THR A 12 -24.46 -17.22 11.23
CA THR A 12 -23.53 -16.54 10.34
C THR A 12 -22.57 -15.68 11.13
N ASN A 13 -21.30 -15.64 10.76
CA ASN A 13 -20.31 -14.69 11.29
C ASN A 13 -20.14 -13.46 10.38
N ILE A 14 -20.99 -13.33 9.35
CA ILE A 14 -20.92 -12.22 8.41
C ILE A 14 -21.50 -10.95 9.05
N VAL A 15 -20.74 -9.86 8.96
CA VAL A 15 -21.13 -8.51 9.31
C VAL A 15 -21.14 -7.67 8.05
N LYS A 16 -22.24 -6.96 7.79
CA LYS A 16 -22.36 -5.99 6.72
C LYS A 16 -21.79 -4.66 7.19
N LEU A 17 -20.52 -4.44 6.88
CA LEU A 17 -19.85 -3.16 7.09
C LEU A 17 -20.19 -2.21 5.93
N LYS A 18 -20.12 -0.89 6.18
CA LYS A 18 -20.52 0.13 5.20
C LYS A 18 -19.55 1.30 5.23
N TYR A 19 -19.19 1.81 4.06
CA TYR A 19 -18.34 3.00 3.92
C TYR A 19 -18.81 3.88 2.78
N MET A 20 -18.43 5.16 2.83
CA MET A 20 -18.70 6.14 1.79
C MET A 20 -18.22 5.61 0.44
N ASP A 21 -19.08 5.64 -0.57
CA ASP A 21 -18.82 5.01 -1.88
C ASP A 21 -18.19 5.95 -2.92
N ALA A 22 -18.23 7.25 -2.69
CA ALA A 22 -17.57 8.29 -3.47
C ALA A 22 -17.40 9.54 -2.59
N GLU A 23 -16.52 10.45 -3.00
CA GLU A 23 -16.36 11.75 -2.35
C GLU A 23 -17.72 12.48 -2.18
N PRO A 24 -17.95 13.21 -1.07
CA PRO A 24 -19.21 13.88 -0.80
C PRO A 24 -19.66 14.88 -1.88
N GLY A 25 -20.54 14.43 -2.78
CA GLY A 25 -21.24 15.22 -3.81
C GLY A 25 -22.78 15.17 -3.68
N PRO A 26 -23.55 15.72 -4.65
CA PRO A 26 -24.99 15.51 -4.71
C PRO A 26 -25.29 14.02 -4.87
N ALA A 27 -26.10 13.45 -3.98
CA ALA A 27 -26.53 12.06 -4.14
C ALA A 27 -27.28 11.92 -5.48
N PRO A 28 -27.04 10.84 -6.27
CA PRO A 28 -27.80 10.61 -7.48
C PRO A 28 -29.30 10.67 -7.21
N LYS A 29 -30.08 11.26 -8.12
CA LYS A 29 -31.53 11.42 -7.94
C LYS A 29 -32.18 10.05 -7.69
N GLY A 30 -32.74 9.85 -6.50
CA GLY A 30 -33.33 8.57 -6.07
C GLY A 30 -32.40 7.61 -5.32
N ALA A 31 -31.18 8.03 -4.97
CA ALA A 31 -30.28 7.26 -4.13
C ALA A 31 -30.88 7.03 -2.74
N LYS A 32 -30.81 5.78 -2.26
CA LYS A 32 -31.33 5.36 -0.94
C LYS A 32 -30.25 5.28 0.14
N THR A 33 -28.98 5.46 -0.24
CA THR A 33 -27.81 5.38 0.63
C THR A 33 -26.60 5.97 -0.11
N ARG A 34 -25.71 6.63 0.63
CA ARG A 34 -24.38 7.08 0.17
C ARG A 34 -23.25 6.11 0.54
N MET A 35 -23.62 4.90 0.99
CA MET A 35 -22.65 3.93 1.45
C MET A 35 -22.67 2.66 0.59
N GLN A 36 -21.47 2.13 0.34
CA GLN A 36 -21.28 0.80 -0.20
C GLN A 36 -21.18 -0.22 0.94
N GLY A 37 -21.89 -1.33 0.78
CA GLY A 37 -21.78 -2.47 1.69
C GLY A 37 -20.59 -3.36 1.36
N TRP A 38 -19.97 -3.90 2.40
CA TRP A 38 -18.95 -4.94 2.32
C TRP A 38 -19.30 -6.06 3.30
N GLU A 39 -19.34 -7.30 2.79
CA GLU A 39 -19.54 -8.48 3.63
C GLU A 39 -18.21 -8.88 4.27
N TYR A 40 -18.09 -8.62 5.57
CA TYR A 40 -16.93 -8.96 6.37
C TYR A 40 -17.20 -10.23 7.17
N ALA A 41 -16.36 -11.26 6.98
CA ALA A 41 -16.43 -12.47 7.78
C ALA A 41 -15.69 -12.26 9.11
N ALA A 42 -16.42 -11.87 10.14
CA ALA A 42 -15.84 -11.59 11.45
C ALA A 42 -15.31 -12.89 12.08
N THR A 43 -14.01 -12.94 12.34
CA THR A 43 -13.37 -14.02 13.10
C THR A 43 -13.31 -13.71 14.60
N GLU A 44 -13.56 -12.45 14.97
CA GLU A 44 -13.46 -11.90 16.32
C GLU A 44 -14.65 -10.97 16.57
N PRO A 45 -15.07 -10.75 17.84
CA PRO A 45 -16.16 -9.84 18.17
C PRO A 45 -15.89 -8.39 17.75
N LEU A 46 -16.95 -7.70 17.35
CA LEU A 46 -16.97 -6.25 17.14
C LEU A 46 -17.77 -5.58 18.27
N LEU A 47 -17.42 -4.34 18.63
CA LEU A 47 -18.08 -3.57 19.70
C LEU A 47 -18.60 -2.22 19.18
N ASP A 48 -19.43 -1.57 20.02
CA ASP A 48 -19.94 -0.20 19.84
C ASP A 48 -18.78 0.82 19.72
N GLY A 49 -18.99 1.90 18.98
CA GLY A 49 -17.95 2.89 18.70
C GLY A 49 -16.86 2.27 17.82
N PRO A 50 -17.20 1.92 16.57
CA PRO A 50 -16.67 0.78 15.84
C PRO A 50 -15.29 0.30 16.29
N VAL A 51 -15.28 -0.79 17.06
CA VAL A 51 -14.05 -1.42 17.56
C VAL A 51 -13.97 -2.87 17.10
N SER A 52 -12.78 -3.25 16.64
CA SER A 52 -12.29 -4.62 16.57
C SER A 52 -11.04 -4.78 17.45
N ARG A 53 -10.49 -5.99 17.55
CA ARG A 53 -9.21 -6.21 18.23
C ARG A 53 -8.07 -5.34 17.68
N ARG A 54 -8.13 -4.98 16.39
CA ARG A 54 -7.02 -4.34 15.67
C ARG A 54 -7.26 -2.90 15.24
N VAL A 55 -8.49 -2.43 15.33
CA VAL A 55 -8.88 -1.07 14.93
C VAL A 55 -9.91 -0.56 15.93
N ALA A 56 -9.74 0.66 16.45
CA ALA A 56 -10.73 1.32 17.29
C ALA A 56 -10.97 2.75 16.82
N VAL A 57 -12.24 3.12 16.64
CA VAL A 57 -12.62 4.51 16.37
C VAL A 57 -12.76 5.27 17.67
N ILE A 58 -12.00 6.35 17.81
CA ILE A 58 -12.12 7.33 18.90
C ILE A 58 -12.54 8.65 18.26
N ASP A 59 -13.83 8.91 18.29
CA ASP A 59 -14.40 10.12 17.72
C ASP A 59 -14.50 11.20 18.81
N LEU A 60 -13.78 12.29 18.62
CA LEU A 60 -13.74 13.41 19.55
C LEU A 60 -14.64 14.52 19.02
N ASP A 61 -15.36 15.16 19.93
CA ASP A 61 -15.98 16.44 19.66
C ASP A 61 -14.86 17.49 19.50
N PRO A 62 -14.75 18.15 18.34
CA PRO A 62 -13.61 19.02 18.07
C PRO A 62 -13.58 20.30 18.90
N ASP A 63 -14.73 20.73 19.46
CA ASP A 63 -14.83 21.96 20.25
C ASP A 63 -14.57 21.71 21.74
N THR A 64 -15.02 20.56 22.25
CA THR A 64 -14.97 20.22 23.68
C THR A 64 -13.93 19.16 24.03
N GLY A 65 -13.41 18.42 23.04
CA GLY A 65 -12.53 17.27 23.24
C GLY A 65 -13.21 16.04 23.85
N ALA A 66 -14.53 16.08 24.06
CA ALA A 66 -15.27 14.96 24.64
C ALA A 66 -15.38 13.79 23.66
N VAL A 67 -15.30 12.55 24.17
CA VAL A 67 -15.52 11.36 23.34
C VAL A 67 -17.01 11.25 22.98
N MET A 68 -17.27 11.19 21.68
CA MET A 68 -18.62 11.12 21.14
C MET A 68 -19.21 9.72 21.30
N PRO A 69 -20.54 9.59 21.49
CA PRO A 69 -21.19 8.29 21.52
C PRO A 69 -20.91 7.50 20.24
N GLY A 70 -20.47 6.25 20.43
CA GLY A 70 -20.13 5.36 19.34
C GLY A 70 -21.35 4.79 18.60
N ALA A 71 -21.21 4.54 17.30
CA ALA A 71 -22.21 3.81 16.51
C ALA A 71 -22.43 2.40 17.11
N ARG A 72 -23.70 2.05 17.32
CA ARG A 72 -24.07 0.80 18.00
C ARG A 72 -23.91 -0.41 17.09
N PHE A 73 -23.19 -1.42 17.55
CA PHE A 73 -23.07 -2.71 16.89
C PHE A 73 -24.28 -3.61 17.17
N VAL A 74 -24.73 -4.32 16.13
CA VAL A 74 -25.75 -5.36 16.20
C VAL A 74 -25.10 -6.66 15.72
N PRO A 75 -24.86 -7.63 16.61
CA PRO A 75 -24.22 -8.88 16.24
C PRO A 75 -25.11 -9.71 15.30
N PRO A 76 -24.52 -10.59 14.47
CA PRO A 76 -25.29 -11.49 13.62
C PRO A 76 -26.16 -12.43 14.46
N LYS A 77 -27.35 -12.79 13.94
CA LYS A 77 -28.31 -13.65 14.64
C LYS A 77 -28.92 -14.66 13.67
N GLY A 78 -28.60 -15.94 13.86
CA GLY A 78 -29.03 -17.01 12.94
C GLY A 78 -28.49 -16.75 11.54
N ARG A 79 -29.38 -16.52 10.56
CA ARG A 79 -28.97 -16.16 9.18
C ARG A 79 -28.85 -14.67 8.93
N THR A 80 -29.28 -13.83 9.87
CA THR A 80 -29.21 -12.37 9.73
C THR A 80 -27.78 -11.91 10.01
N GLN A 81 -27.20 -11.20 9.03
CA GLN A 81 -25.87 -10.59 9.14
C GLN A 81 -25.85 -9.53 10.26
N GLY A 82 -24.69 -9.36 10.90
CA GLY A 82 -24.46 -8.25 11.83
C GLY A 82 -24.29 -6.92 11.09
N LEU A 83 -24.38 -5.79 11.80
CA LEU A 83 -24.17 -4.45 11.23
C LEU A 83 -23.90 -3.41 12.33
N TYR A 84 -23.44 -2.23 11.93
CA TYR A 84 -23.53 -1.03 12.75
C TYR A 84 -24.79 -0.24 12.42
N LYS A 85 -25.48 0.27 13.44
CA LYS A 85 -26.64 1.14 13.26
C LYS A 85 -26.17 2.53 12.82
N ILE A 86 -26.77 3.00 11.73
CA ILE A 86 -26.64 4.36 11.22
C ILE A 86 -28.06 4.92 11.14
N LYS A 87 -28.30 6.09 11.72
CA LYS A 87 -29.64 6.70 11.77
C LYS A 87 -30.16 7.05 10.38
N ASP A 88 -29.32 7.70 9.57
CA ASP A 88 -29.61 8.08 8.20
C ASP A 88 -28.36 7.88 7.32
N GLU A 89 -28.44 6.99 6.33
CA GLU A 89 -27.34 6.72 5.39
C GLU A 89 -27.22 7.76 4.26
N LEU A 90 -28.02 8.82 4.31
CA LEU A 90 -27.90 10.00 3.45
C LEU A 90 -27.24 11.19 4.16
N ASP A 91 -27.21 11.18 5.49
CA ASP A 91 -26.59 12.22 6.32
C ASP A 91 -25.13 11.84 6.64
N PHE A 92 -24.22 12.19 5.72
CA PHE A 92 -22.79 11.90 5.86
C PHE A 92 -22.11 12.76 6.94
N GLU A 93 -22.76 13.82 7.44
CA GLU A 93 -22.23 14.67 8.50
C GLU A 93 -22.50 14.08 9.90
N ALA A 94 -23.36 13.07 9.99
CA ALA A 94 -23.65 12.39 11.24
C ALA A 94 -22.44 11.63 11.77
N ALA A 95 -22.20 11.71 13.09
CA ALA A 95 -21.07 11.03 13.73
C ALA A 95 -21.09 9.51 13.53
N ASP A 96 -22.26 8.87 13.63
CA ASP A 96 -22.39 7.43 13.40
C ASP A 96 -22.09 7.03 11.95
N PHE A 97 -22.43 7.88 10.97
CA PHE A 97 -22.02 7.70 9.59
C PHE A 97 -20.49 7.75 9.44
N MET A 98 -19.84 8.82 9.90
CA MET A 98 -18.38 9.00 9.80
C MET A 98 -17.62 7.86 10.47
N GLN A 99 -18.00 7.53 11.71
CA GLN A 99 -17.38 6.47 12.49
C GLN A 99 -17.44 5.11 11.77
N VAL A 100 -18.62 4.72 11.26
CA VAL A 100 -18.77 3.45 10.54
C VAL A 100 -18.05 3.47 9.21
N SER A 101 -18.07 4.60 8.51
CA SER A 101 -17.42 4.76 7.21
C SER A 101 -15.91 4.59 7.30
N VAL A 102 -15.25 5.38 8.15
CA VAL A 102 -13.79 5.35 8.30
C VAL A 102 -13.32 3.99 8.83
N PHE A 103 -14.01 3.42 9.82
CA PHE A 103 -13.70 2.08 10.32
C PHE A 103 -13.76 1.03 9.22
N THR A 104 -14.81 1.07 8.41
CA THR A 104 -15.00 0.10 7.35
C THR A 104 -13.95 0.26 6.25
N ALA A 105 -13.60 1.49 5.86
CA ALA A 105 -12.55 1.75 4.88
C ALA A 105 -11.19 1.22 5.36
N VAL A 106 -10.80 1.48 6.61
CA VAL A 106 -9.57 0.95 7.23
C VAL A 106 -9.56 -0.58 7.22
N MET A 107 -10.63 -1.22 7.71
CA MET A 107 -10.75 -2.68 7.76
C MET A 107 -10.72 -3.31 6.36
N LYS A 108 -11.35 -2.66 5.37
CA LYS A 108 -11.34 -3.11 3.98
C LYS A 108 -9.94 -2.98 3.38
N MET A 109 -9.22 -1.90 3.66
CA MET A 109 -7.84 -1.71 3.19
C MET A 109 -6.90 -2.77 3.75
N MET A 110 -6.99 -3.06 5.07
CA MET A 110 -6.25 -4.16 5.69
C MET A 110 -6.53 -5.49 4.97
N SER A 111 -7.80 -5.78 4.65
CA SER A 111 -8.17 -7.04 3.98
C SER A 111 -7.55 -7.20 2.58
N ILE A 112 -7.24 -6.10 1.88
CA ILE A 112 -6.61 -6.13 0.56
C ILE A 112 -5.17 -6.66 0.69
N PHE A 113 -4.42 -6.20 1.68
CA PHE A 113 -3.05 -6.65 1.94
C PHE A 113 -3.00 -8.05 2.54
N GLU A 114 -3.94 -8.39 3.43
CA GLU A 114 -3.99 -9.70 4.11
C GLU A 114 -4.50 -10.84 3.24
N ALA A 115 -5.03 -10.53 2.06
CA ALA A 115 -5.53 -11.53 1.13
C ALA A 115 -4.52 -12.66 0.91
N GLN A 116 -5.01 -13.90 0.80
CA GLN A 116 -4.16 -15.09 0.64
C GLN A 116 -3.27 -15.01 -0.61
N ASP A 117 -3.67 -14.22 -1.60
CA ASP A 117 -2.90 -13.98 -2.80
C ASP A 117 -2.17 -12.63 -2.80
N VAL A 118 -2.03 -11.97 -1.66
CA VAL A 118 -1.12 -10.84 -1.49
C VAL A 118 -0.10 -11.23 -0.43
N LEU A 119 -0.16 -10.72 0.80
CA LEU A 119 0.81 -11.08 1.83
C LEU A 119 0.56 -12.50 2.37
N GLY A 120 -0.70 -12.94 2.43
CA GLY A 120 -1.08 -14.25 2.96
C GLY A 120 -0.86 -14.41 4.47
N ARG A 121 -0.74 -13.29 5.19
CA ARG A 121 -0.54 -13.23 6.64
C ARG A 121 -1.32 -12.05 7.22
N LYS A 122 -1.51 -12.06 8.54
CA LYS A 122 -2.02 -10.89 9.25
C LYS A 122 -0.98 -9.77 9.25
N LEU A 123 -1.47 -8.54 9.17
CA LEU A 123 -0.69 -7.32 9.37
C LEU A 123 -0.36 -7.12 10.84
N SER A 124 0.80 -6.53 11.08
CA SER A 124 1.31 -6.03 12.35
C SER A 124 1.60 -4.54 12.21
N TRP A 125 1.68 -3.82 13.33
CA TRP A 125 2.03 -2.40 13.34
C TRP A 125 3.49 -2.20 13.76
N ALA A 126 4.07 -1.05 13.42
CA ALA A 126 5.46 -0.69 13.80
C ALA A 126 5.62 -0.29 15.28
N PHE A 127 4.53 -0.29 16.05
CA PHE A 127 4.49 0.06 17.46
C PHE A 127 4.03 -1.14 18.30
N ASP A 128 4.32 -1.10 19.59
CA ASP A 128 3.91 -2.14 20.53
C ASP A 128 2.39 -2.21 20.68
N GLY A 129 1.80 -3.33 20.29
CA GLY A 129 0.36 -3.59 20.43
C GLY A 129 -0.32 -3.88 19.09
N GLU A 130 -1.57 -4.30 19.17
CA GLU A 130 -2.29 -4.80 17.99
C GLU A 130 -3.35 -3.83 17.45
N GLN A 131 -3.68 -2.76 18.19
CA GLN A 131 -4.81 -1.88 17.87
C GLN A 131 -4.35 -0.52 17.35
N LEU A 132 -4.75 -0.21 16.11
CA LEU A 132 -4.64 1.11 15.49
C LEU A 132 -5.84 1.96 15.87
N LEU A 133 -5.59 3.19 16.34
CA LEU A 133 -6.62 4.17 16.66
C LEU A 133 -7.01 4.96 15.42
N VAL A 134 -8.29 5.31 15.30
CA VAL A 134 -8.80 6.09 14.17
C VAL A 134 -9.58 7.26 14.74
N VAL A 135 -9.11 8.48 14.48
CA VAL A 135 -9.70 9.73 14.95
C VAL A 135 -10.34 10.45 13.75
N PRO A 136 -11.66 10.31 13.53
CA PRO A 136 -12.32 10.84 12.33
C PRO A 136 -12.36 12.37 12.29
N ARG A 137 -12.27 13.02 13.46
CA ARG A 137 -12.35 14.48 13.65
C ARG A 137 -11.31 14.91 14.68
N ALA A 138 -10.04 14.88 14.26
CA ALA A 138 -8.90 15.25 15.10
C ALA A 138 -8.79 16.77 15.33
N GLY A 139 -9.37 17.58 14.45
CA GLY A 139 -9.43 19.03 14.57
C GLY A 139 -9.74 19.70 13.24
N LYS A 140 -9.65 21.04 13.21
CA LYS A 140 -9.87 21.86 12.01
C LYS A 140 -8.53 22.23 11.37
N MET A 141 -8.17 21.54 10.29
CA MET A 141 -6.90 21.72 9.55
C MET A 141 -7.05 21.09 8.15
N PRO A 142 -6.40 21.64 7.10
CA PRO A 142 -6.31 20.98 5.81
C PRO A 142 -5.27 19.84 5.83
N ASN A 143 -5.50 18.78 6.59
CA ASN A 143 -4.59 17.63 6.62
C ASN A 143 -5.28 16.30 6.95
N ALA A 144 -4.58 15.19 6.74
CA ALA A 144 -4.81 13.88 7.33
C ALA A 144 -3.45 13.18 7.44
N PHE A 145 -3.21 12.43 8.51
CA PHE A 145 -1.93 11.73 8.65
C PHE A 145 -2.01 10.48 9.53
N TYR A 146 -1.15 9.51 9.22
CA TYR A 146 -0.73 8.46 10.14
C TYR A 146 0.36 8.97 11.10
N HIS A 147 0.19 8.69 12.39
CA HIS A 147 1.16 9.03 13.42
C HIS A 147 1.50 7.79 14.27
N ARG A 148 2.75 7.33 14.16
CA ARG A 148 3.23 6.10 14.82
C ARG A 148 3.14 6.18 16.34
N ASP A 149 3.60 7.28 16.94
CA ASP A 149 3.76 7.40 18.40
C ASP A 149 2.41 7.43 19.14
N SER A 150 1.41 8.12 18.56
CA SER A 150 0.02 8.09 19.07
C SER A 150 -0.77 6.89 18.57
N ARG A 151 -0.16 6.06 17.70
CA ARG A 151 -0.75 4.84 17.15
C ARG A 151 -2.07 5.12 16.43
N SER A 152 -2.15 6.25 15.73
CA SER A 152 -3.42 6.75 15.20
C SER A 152 -3.37 7.20 13.75
N LEU A 153 -4.49 7.01 13.06
CA LEU A 153 -4.86 7.77 11.87
C LEU A 153 -5.67 8.99 12.34
N GLN A 154 -5.26 10.18 11.92
CA GLN A 154 -5.87 11.44 12.31
C GLN A 154 -6.43 12.15 11.08
N PHE A 155 -7.74 12.39 11.09
CA PHE A 155 -8.45 13.04 10.01
C PHE A 155 -8.99 14.38 10.47
N PHE A 156 -8.80 15.40 9.65
CA PHE A 156 -9.21 16.77 9.94
C PHE A 156 -10.31 17.21 8.97
N PHE A 157 -10.84 18.40 9.23
CA PHE A 157 -11.84 19.03 8.39
C PHE A 157 -11.57 20.50 8.17
N VAL A 158 -12.11 21.04 7.07
CA VAL A 158 -12.02 22.45 6.70
C VAL A 158 -13.40 22.97 6.31
N ASP A 159 -13.57 24.28 6.27
CA ASP A 159 -14.80 24.88 5.74
C ASP A 159 -14.98 24.49 4.26
N ASP A 160 -16.21 24.18 3.85
CA ASP A 160 -16.53 23.94 2.44
C ASP A 160 -16.29 25.26 1.67
N PRO A 161 -15.37 25.28 0.70
CA PRO A 161 -15.02 26.50 -0.04
C PRO A 161 -16.17 26.97 -0.94
N ASN A 162 -17.20 26.13 -1.17
CA ASN A 162 -18.31 26.46 -2.04
C ASN A 162 -19.20 27.54 -1.39
N PRO A 163 -19.30 28.75 -1.98
CA PRO A 163 -20.10 29.83 -1.41
C PRO A 163 -21.60 29.50 -1.27
N LYS A 164 -22.09 28.48 -1.99
CA LYS A 164 -23.48 28.02 -1.93
C LYS A 164 -23.77 27.10 -0.74
N LYS A 165 -22.76 26.73 0.05
CA LYS A 165 -22.86 25.84 1.23
C LYS A 165 -22.22 26.47 2.49
N PRO A 166 -22.66 27.67 2.91
CA PRO A 166 -22.08 28.32 4.09
C PRO A 166 -22.26 27.47 5.35
N GLY A 167 -21.22 27.37 6.17
CA GLY A 167 -21.22 26.63 7.44
C GLY A 167 -21.15 25.11 7.30
N LYS A 168 -20.84 24.60 6.11
CA LYS A 168 -20.59 23.18 5.86
C LYS A 168 -19.10 22.89 5.90
N PHE A 169 -18.74 21.63 6.16
CA PHE A 169 -17.35 21.20 6.26
C PHE A 169 -17.03 20.09 5.26
N VAL A 170 -15.78 20.06 4.80
CA VAL A 170 -15.20 18.93 4.09
C VAL A 170 -14.39 18.13 5.09
N TYR A 171 -14.78 16.87 5.31
CA TYR A 171 -14.11 15.95 6.23
C TYR A 171 -13.22 14.99 5.47
N THR A 172 -11.93 14.95 5.80
CA THR A 172 -10.98 14.02 5.15
C THR A 172 -11.31 12.55 5.46
N CYS A 173 -11.91 12.25 6.62
CA CYS A 173 -12.37 10.89 6.97
C CYS A 173 -13.53 10.36 6.09
N LEU A 174 -14.19 11.24 5.34
CA LEU A 174 -15.23 10.87 4.37
C LEU A 174 -14.68 10.64 2.97
N SER A 175 -13.41 10.95 2.69
CA SER A 175 -12.76 10.58 1.44
C SER A 175 -12.16 9.18 1.57
N PRO A 176 -12.72 8.15 0.91
CA PRO A 176 -12.19 6.79 1.00
C PRO A 176 -10.74 6.69 0.54
N ASP A 177 -10.35 7.53 -0.42
CA ASP A 177 -9.00 7.54 -0.97
C ASP A 177 -7.98 8.10 0.04
N VAL A 178 -8.32 9.18 0.75
CA VAL A 178 -7.49 9.71 1.84
C VAL A 178 -7.39 8.70 2.99
N VAL A 179 -8.52 8.09 3.38
CA VAL A 179 -8.49 7.05 4.43
C VAL A 179 -7.63 5.86 4.01
N ALA A 180 -7.70 5.43 2.75
CA ALA A 180 -6.88 4.35 2.21
C ALA A 180 -5.39 4.72 2.16
N HIS A 181 -5.07 5.95 1.76
CA HIS A 181 -3.70 6.48 1.74
C HIS A 181 -3.09 6.43 3.14
N GLU A 182 -3.75 7.04 4.13
CA GLU A 182 -3.25 7.06 5.52
C GLU A 182 -3.19 5.67 6.15
N THR A 183 -4.18 4.82 5.87
CA THR A 183 -4.14 3.42 6.32
C THR A 183 -2.94 2.68 5.71
N THR A 184 -2.61 2.97 4.45
CA THR A 184 -1.50 2.32 3.76
C THR A 184 -0.15 2.78 4.30
N HIS A 185 -0.01 4.02 4.76
CA HIS A 185 1.15 4.43 5.55
C HIS A 185 1.33 3.56 6.80
N ALA A 186 0.28 3.39 7.62
CA ALA A 186 0.35 2.54 8.81
C ALA A 186 0.69 1.07 8.49
N ILE A 187 0.15 0.55 7.38
CA ILE A 187 0.42 -0.81 6.89
C ILE A 187 1.88 -0.95 6.46
N LEU A 188 2.37 -0.03 5.62
CA LEU A 188 3.73 -0.07 5.12
C LEU A 188 4.73 0.07 6.25
N ASP A 189 4.44 0.95 7.22
CA ASP A 189 5.25 1.10 8.41
C ASP A 189 5.36 -0.20 9.21
N GLY A 190 4.25 -0.92 9.35
CA GLY A 190 4.23 -2.25 9.97
C GLY A 190 4.96 -3.35 9.20
N ILE A 191 5.20 -3.18 7.90
CA ILE A 191 5.92 -4.14 7.04
C ILE A 191 7.42 -3.82 6.96
N ALA A 192 7.74 -2.53 6.81
CA ALA A 192 9.08 -2.00 6.57
C ALA A 192 9.30 -0.71 7.39
N PRO A 193 9.41 -0.80 8.73
CA PRO A 193 9.42 0.36 9.64
C PRO A 193 10.62 1.29 9.48
N ASP A 194 11.67 0.81 8.81
CA ASP A 194 12.88 1.58 8.52
C ASP A 194 12.62 2.66 7.45
N LEU A 195 11.61 2.50 6.59
CA LEU A 195 11.23 3.48 5.56
C LEU A 195 10.78 4.82 6.15
N TYR A 196 9.97 4.76 7.21
CA TYR A 196 9.42 5.95 7.87
C TYR A 196 10.50 6.80 8.57
N ASN A 197 11.62 6.18 8.94
CA ASN A 197 12.76 6.81 9.58
C ASN A 197 13.92 7.07 8.62
N ALA A 198 13.72 6.83 7.32
CA ALA A 198 14.81 6.89 6.36
C ALA A 198 15.31 8.32 6.15
N THR A 199 16.62 8.42 5.91
CA THR A 199 17.28 9.67 5.50
C THR A 199 17.38 9.81 3.99
N SER A 200 17.07 8.75 3.22
CA SER A 200 16.96 8.82 1.77
C SER A 200 15.59 9.35 1.31
N PRO A 201 15.56 10.34 0.39
CA PRO A 201 14.30 10.80 -0.20
C PRO A 201 13.60 9.70 -1.01
N GLN A 202 14.32 8.74 -1.61
CA GLN A 202 13.67 7.63 -2.34
C GLN A 202 12.90 6.69 -1.41
N SER A 203 13.44 6.42 -0.21
CA SER A 203 12.74 5.60 0.79
C SER A 203 11.45 6.27 1.26
N LEU A 204 11.47 7.59 1.48
CA LEU A 204 10.29 8.38 1.85
C LEU A 204 9.30 8.49 0.69
N ALA A 205 9.79 8.70 -0.53
CA ALA A 205 8.98 8.74 -1.75
C ALA A 205 8.29 7.40 -2.03
N MET A 206 8.91 6.28 -1.65
CA MET A 206 8.26 4.98 -1.71
C MET A 206 7.08 4.89 -0.72
N HIS A 207 7.19 5.52 0.44
CA HIS A 207 6.12 5.55 1.43
C HIS A 207 4.85 6.22 0.87
N GLU A 208 5.03 7.35 0.18
CA GLU A 208 3.98 8.07 -0.56
C GLU A 208 3.43 7.25 -1.72
N ALA A 209 4.30 6.72 -2.58
CA ALA A 209 3.88 6.06 -3.81
C ALA A 209 3.04 4.79 -3.55
N ILE A 210 3.38 4.04 -2.50
CA ILE A 210 2.60 2.86 -2.12
C ILE A 210 1.26 3.27 -1.48
N ALA A 211 1.22 4.36 -0.73
CA ALA A 211 -0.02 4.89 -0.17
C ALA A 211 -1.00 5.36 -1.26
N ASP A 212 -0.48 6.04 -2.29
CA ASP A 212 -1.25 6.42 -3.48
C ASP A 212 -1.90 5.19 -4.15
N LEU A 213 -1.13 4.13 -4.37
CA LEU A 213 -1.67 2.93 -4.99
C LEU A 213 -2.60 2.14 -4.07
N GLY A 214 -2.41 2.24 -2.76
CA GLY A 214 -3.38 1.76 -1.78
C GLY A 214 -4.77 2.36 -2.01
N ALA A 215 -4.83 3.69 -2.22
CA ALA A 215 -6.07 4.39 -2.56
C ALA A 215 -6.68 3.88 -3.87
N VAL A 216 -5.88 3.73 -4.94
CA VAL A 216 -6.34 3.13 -6.21
C VAL A 216 -6.93 1.74 -5.99
N MET A 217 -6.28 0.89 -5.19
CA MET A 217 -6.77 -0.47 -4.92
C MET A 217 -8.10 -0.49 -4.19
N LEU A 218 -8.36 0.47 -3.29
CA LEU A 218 -9.66 0.61 -2.64
C LEU A 218 -10.72 1.14 -3.62
N ALA A 219 -10.36 2.16 -4.41
CA ALA A 219 -11.24 2.81 -5.37
C ALA A 219 -11.76 1.82 -6.43
N VAL A 220 -10.88 1.00 -7.03
CA VAL A 220 -11.26 -0.04 -8.01
C VAL A 220 -12.20 -1.09 -7.41
N ARG A 221 -12.14 -1.32 -6.09
CA ARG A 221 -13.01 -2.27 -5.36
C ARG A 221 -14.29 -1.62 -4.82
N THR A 222 -14.55 -0.37 -5.19
CA THR A 222 -15.76 0.35 -4.83
C THR A 222 -16.68 0.33 -6.05
N ASP A 223 -17.66 -0.58 -6.05
CA ASP A 223 -18.49 -0.94 -7.21
C ASP A 223 -19.17 0.25 -7.87
N ARG A 224 -19.65 1.21 -7.07
CA ARG A 224 -20.33 2.42 -7.59
C ARG A 224 -19.32 3.33 -8.27
N LEU A 225 -18.21 3.63 -7.59
CA LEU A 225 -17.11 4.41 -8.15
C LEU A 225 -16.55 3.76 -9.42
N LEU A 226 -16.29 2.46 -9.40
CA LEU A 226 -15.82 1.70 -10.54
C LEU A 226 -16.74 1.81 -11.75
N ARG A 227 -18.05 1.64 -11.55
CA ARG A 227 -19.03 1.76 -12.64
C ARG A 227 -19.06 3.17 -13.20
N GLN A 228 -19.05 4.18 -12.34
CA GLN A 228 -19.08 5.58 -12.73
C GLN A 228 -17.85 5.93 -13.58
N VAL A 229 -16.65 5.70 -13.03
CA VAL A 229 -15.36 5.94 -13.71
C VAL A 229 -15.28 5.18 -15.04
N MET A 230 -15.74 3.93 -15.09
CA MET A 230 -15.76 3.16 -16.35
C MET A 230 -16.65 3.84 -17.39
N ILE A 231 -17.86 4.26 -17.03
CA ILE A 231 -18.78 4.93 -17.95
C ILE A 231 -18.18 6.24 -18.47
N ASP A 232 -17.67 7.08 -17.57
CA ASP A 232 -17.17 8.42 -17.91
C ASP A 232 -15.92 8.35 -18.79
N THR A 233 -15.03 7.40 -18.52
CA THR A 233 -13.81 7.22 -19.31
C THR A 233 -14.01 6.39 -20.58
N GLY A 234 -15.15 5.71 -20.73
CA GLY A 234 -15.33 4.65 -21.75
C GLY A 234 -14.41 3.44 -21.50
N GLY A 235 -13.98 3.25 -20.25
CA GLY A 235 -13.03 2.24 -19.81
C GLY A 235 -11.58 2.53 -20.20
N ASP A 236 -11.21 3.77 -20.52
CA ASP A 236 -9.81 4.12 -20.77
C ASP A 236 -9.17 4.69 -19.50
N LEU A 237 -8.26 3.93 -18.89
CA LEU A 237 -7.60 4.30 -17.63
C LEU A 237 -6.54 5.40 -17.79
N ARG A 238 -6.30 5.88 -19.02
CA ARG A 238 -5.35 6.97 -19.28
C ARG A 238 -6.00 8.35 -19.28
N LYS A 239 -7.34 8.40 -19.24
CA LYS A 239 -8.05 9.68 -19.19
C LYS A 239 -7.98 10.25 -17.77
N ALA A 240 -8.02 11.58 -17.69
CA ALA A 240 -8.30 12.28 -16.43
C ALA A 240 -9.59 11.75 -15.79
N GLU A 241 -9.71 11.92 -14.48
CA GLU A 241 -10.83 11.42 -13.66
C GLU A 241 -10.99 9.89 -13.65
N ALA A 242 -10.01 9.15 -14.17
CA ALA A 242 -9.93 7.71 -13.94
C ALA A 242 -9.47 7.44 -12.50
N PHE A 243 -9.02 6.22 -12.22
CA PHE A 243 -8.38 5.90 -10.93
C PHE A 243 -6.96 6.50 -10.81
N ASN A 244 -6.64 7.55 -11.56
CA ASN A 244 -5.36 8.22 -11.59
C ASN A 244 -5.34 9.51 -10.77
N GLU A 245 -6.48 9.98 -10.27
CA GLU A 245 -6.57 11.19 -9.46
C GLU A 245 -6.89 10.84 -8.01
N ILE A 246 -6.06 11.30 -7.07
CA ILE A 246 -6.26 11.06 -5.63
C ILE A 246 -6.71 12.35 -4.95
N ALA A 247 -7.70 12.20 -4.05
CA ALA A 247 -8.23 13.24 -3.18
C ALA A 247 -8.68 14.50 -3.93
N ARG A 248 -9.42 14.32 -5.02
CA ARG A 248 -9.88 15.41 -5.92
C ARG A 248 -10.68 16.47 -5.17
N GLN A 249 -11.66 16.11 -4.33
CA GLN A 249 -12.44 17.11 -3.59
C GLN A 249 -11.58 17.92 -2.62
N PHE A 250 -10.55 17.29 -2.06
CA PHE A 250 -9.63 17.98 -1.15
C PHE A 250 -8.67 18.89 -1.93
N GLY A 251 -8.12 18.43 -3.05
CA GLY A 251 -7.34 19.25 -3.98
C GLY A 251 -8.16 20.42 -4.54
N GLU A 252 -9.44 20.21 -4.84
CA GLU A 252 -10.36 21.28 -5.26
C GLU A 252 -10.59 22.30 -4.16
N ALA A 253 -10.67 21.84 -2.91
CA ALA A 253 -10.88 22.72 -1.77
C ALA A 253 -9.66 23.58 -1.43
N LEU A 254 -8.46 23.08 -1.66
CA LEU A 254 -7.22 23.82 -1.40
C LEU A 254 -6.75 24.65 -2.60
N TYR A 255 -6.87 24.12 -3.82
CA TYR A 255 -6.21 24.65 -5.01
C TYR A 255 -7.16 25.09 -6.12
N GLY A 256 -8.47 24.85 -5.99
CA GLY A 256 -9.50 25.27 -6.95
C GLY A 256 -9.99 24.16 -7.90
N GLU A 257 -11.05 24.48 -8.66
CA GLU A 257 -11.83 23.52 -9.47
C GLU A 257 -10.97 22.67 -10.43
N GLY A 258 -11.21 21.34 -10.44
CA GLY A 258 -10.55 20.39 -11.33
C GLY A 258 -9.11 20.02 -10.98
N ARG A 259 -8.62 20.35 -9.78
CA ARG A 259 -7.27 19.99 -9.32
C ARG A 259 -7.31 18.85 -8.31
N SER A 260 -6.79 17.69 -8.70
CA SER A 260 -6.45 16.61 -7.75
C SER A 260 -5.13 16.87 -7.05
N LEU A 261 -4.87 16.21 -5.92
CA LEU A 261 -3.56 16.27 -5.27
C LEU A 261 -2.47 15.60 -6.12
N ARG A 262 -2.81 14.52 -6.82
CA ARG A 262 -1.86 13.72 -7.62
C ARG A 262 -2.50 13.20 -8.90
N ASP A 263 -1.70 13.10 -9.98
CA ASP A 263 -2.02 12.37 -11.22
C ASP A 263 -1.03 11.22 -11.43
N LEU A 264 -1.53 10.00 -11.33
CA LEU A 264 -0.76 8.77 -11.41
C LEU A 264 -0.44 8.38 -12.86
N ASN A 265 -1.18 8.89 -13.85
CA ASN A 265 -0.91 8.65 -15.26
C ASN A 265 0.07 9.69 -15.82
N ASN A 266 1.30 9.67 -15.32
CA ASN A 266 2.32 10.66 -15.64
C ASN A 266 3.52 10.07 -16.40
N LYS A 267 4.37 10.96 -16.92
CA LYS A 267 5.65 10.64 -17.57
C LYS A 267 6.87 11.03 -16.73
N ALA A 268 6.68 11.28 -15.43
CA ALA A 268 7.74 11.69 -14.51
C ALA A 268 8.95 10.76 -14.57
N SER A 269 10.14 11.34 -14.55
CA SER A 269 11.41 10.61 -14.70
C SER A 269 12.51 11.30 -13.91
N MET A 270 13.36 10.50 -13.27
CA MET A 270 14.60 10.98 -12.64
C MET A 270 15.64 11.46 -13.66
N LEU A 271 15.56 11.03 -14.93
CA LEU A 271 16.47 11.48 -16.00
C LEU A 271 16.05 12.85 -16.56
N LYS A 272 14.75 13.12 -16.57
CA LYS A 272 14.13 14.33 -17.10
C LYS A 272 13.06 14.79 -16.12
N PRO A 273 13.45 15.34 -14.96
CA PRO A 273 12.52 15.68 -13.88
C PRO A 273 11.52 16.78 -14.27
N GLY A 274 11.87 17.63 -15.24
CA GLY A 274 11.04 18.79 -15.56
C GLY A 274 11.00 19.72 -14.36
N ASP A 275 9.80 19.99 -13.86
CA ASP A 275 9.55 20.86 -12.70
C ASP A 275 9.60 20.12 -11.35
N LEU A 276 9.79 18.80 -11.34
CA LEU A 276 9.84 18.00 -10.11
C LEU A 276 11.12 18.30 -9.31
N ASP A 277 10.98 18.56 -8.01
CA ASP A 277 12.10 18.53 -7.09
C ASP A 277 12.37 17.09 -6.65
N LEU A 278 13.45 16.49 -7.16
CA LEU A 278 13.84 15.12 -6.81
C LEU A 278 14.36 14.98 -5.37
N ASN A 279 14.55 16.07 -4.64
CA ASN A 279 14.82 16.03 -3.19
C ASN A 279 13.54 16.04 -2.37
N GLU A 280 12.41 16.46 -2.92
CA GLU A 280 11.13 16.48 -2.22
C GLU A 280 10.44 15.10 -2.37
N PRO A 281 10.18 14.34 -1.28
CA PRO A 281 9.67 12.98 -1.38
C PRO A 281 8.31 12.82 -2.08
N HIS A 282 7.41 13.79 -2.01
CA HIS A 282 6.12 13.79 -2.67
C HIS A 282 6.25 14.04 -4.18
N ASP A 283 7.18 14.90 -4.61
CA ASP A 283 7.49 15.08 -6.03
C ASP A 283 8.21 13.84 -6.59
N LEU A 284 9.21 13.34 -5.86
CA LEU A 284 9.95 12.14 -6.23
C LEU A 284 9.05 10.89 -6.28
N SER A 285 8.06 10.77 -5.40
CA SER A 285 7.12 9.65 -5.38
C SER A 285 6.33 9.55 -6.69
N THR A 286 6.04 10.67 -7.33
CA THR A 286 5.35 10.75 -8.63
C THR A 286 6.03 9.90 -9.70
N VAL A 287 7.36 9.76 -9.65
CA VAL A 287 8.13 8.89 -10.55
C VAL A 287 7.78 7.41 -10.32
N LEU A 288 7.79 6.95 -9.07
CA LEU A 288 7.48 5.57 -8.69
C LEU A 288 6.00 5.25 -8.90
N THR A 289 5.10 6.12 -8.44
CA THR A 289 3.66 5.97 -8.63
C THR A 289 3.32 5.87 -10.12
N GLY A 290 3.94 6.71 -10.96
CA GLY A 290 3.76 6.65 -12.41
C GLY A 290 4.23 5.33 -13.03
N ALA A 291 5.35 4.76 -12.57
CA ALA A 291 5.84 3.46 -13.05
C ALA A 291 4.87 2.32 -12.73
N LEU A 292 4.41 2.28 -11.48
CA LEU A 292 3.52 1.23 -10.99
C LEU A 292 2.11 1.35 -11.59
N TYR A 293 1.60 2.57 -11.75
CA TYR A 293 0.34 2.81 -12.45
C TYR A 293 0.44 2.40 -13.94
N ALA A 294 1.57 2.70 -14.60
CA ALA A 294 1.80 2.24 -15.97
C ALA A 294 1.76 0.71 -16.09
N MET A 295 2.28 -0.02 -15.10
CA MET A 295 2.18 -1.50 -15.04
C MET A 295 0.73 -1.96 -14.92
N LEU A 296 -0.06 -1.35 -14.03
CA LEU A 296 -1.49 -1.64 -13.91
C LEU A 296 -2.24 -1.42 -15.23
N VAL A 297 -1.96 -0.29 -15.90
CA VAL A 297 -2.59 0.07 -17.19
C VAL A 297 -2.16 -0.90 -18.30
N ALA A 298 -0.90 -1.33 -18.33
CA ALA A 298 -0.40 -2.29 -19.31
C ALA A 298 -1.09 -3.65 -19.16
N GLU A 299 -1.10 -4.21 -17.95
CA GLU A 299 -1.81 -5.45 -17.65
C GLU A 299 -3.31 -5.35 -17.98
N TYR A 300 -3.94 -4.22 -17.63
CA TYR A 300 -5.33 -3.97 -17.95
C TYR A 300 -5.60 -4.00 -19.45
N GLU A 301 -4.81 -3.28 -20.26
CA GLU A 301 -5.04 -3.24 -21.70
C GLU A 301 -4.81 -4.59 -22.37
N GLN A 302 -3.78 -5.31 -21.96
CA GLN A 302 -3.50 -6.64 -22.48
C GLN A 302 -4.67 -7.57 -22.19
N ILE A 303 -5.08 -7.69 -20.93
CA ILE A 303 -6.19 -8.55 -20.52
C ILE A 303 -7.50 -8.12 -21.20
N ARG A 304 -7.75 -6.81 -21.28
CA ARG A 304 -8.93 -6.27 -21.95
C ARG A 304 -8.94 -6.63 -23.43
N GLN A 305 -7.80 -6.57 -24.08
CA GLN A 305 -7.66 -6.90 -25.50
C GLN A 305 -7.91 -8.40 -25.73
N GLU A 306 -7.35 -9.28 -24.90
CA GLU A 306 -7.59 -10.73 -24.95
C GLU A 306 -9.08 -11.05 -24.75
N ASP A 307 -9.69 -10.55 -23.66
CA ASP A 307 -11.11 -10.75 -23.36
C ASP A 307 -12.01 -10.21 -24.49
N PHE A 308 -11.63 -9.07 -25.08
CA PHE A 308 -12.33 -8.49 -26.22
C PHE A 308 -12.27 -9.40 -27.45
N GLN A 309 -11.08 -9.92 -27.81
CA GLN A 309 -10.95 -10.81 -28.97
C GLN A 309 -11.76 -12.09 -28.80
N ASP A 310 -11.70 -12.71 -27.62
CA ASP A 310 -12.46 -13.91 -27.29
C ASP A 310 -13.97 -13.68 -27.39
N LYS A 311 -14.46 -12.60 -26.77
CA LYS A 311 -15.90 -12.27 -26.78
C LYS A 311 -16.36 -11.88 -28.18
N PHE A 312 -15.54 -11.15 -28.94
CA PHE A 312 -15.84 -10.74 -30.30
C PHE A 312 -15.86 -11.93 -31.28
N ALA A 313 -14.95 -12.89 -31.12
CA ALA A 313 -14.94 -14.13 -31.90
C ALA A 313 -16.21 -14.97 -31.63
N LYS A 314 -16.59 -15.13 -30.35
CA LYS A 314 -17.83 -15.82 -29.95
C LYS A 314 -19.08 -15.14 -30.53
N GLU A 315 -19.14 -13.81 -30.50
CA GLU A 315 -20.27 -13.06 -31.08
C GLU A 315 -20.33 -13.21 -32.60
N LYS A 316 -19.20 -13.15 -33.31
CA LYS A 316 -19.15 -13.43 -34.76
C LYS A 316 -19.64 -14.83 -35.10
N GLN A 317 -19.21 -15.84 -34.34
CA GLN A 317 -19.65 -17.22 -34.54
C GLN A 317 -21.15 -17.38 -34.31
N LYS A 318 -21.67 -16.81 -33.22
CA LYS A 318 -23.10 -16.81 -32.89
C LYS A 318 -23.94 -16.16 -33.99
N ARG A 319 -23.51 -15.01 -34.54
CA ARG A 319 -24.20 -14.34 -35.64
C ARG A 319 -24.17 -15.11 -36.93
N LYS A 320 -23.02 -15.74 -37.26
CA LYS A 320 -22.90 -16.63 -38.41
C LYS A 320 -23.89 -17.80 -38.33
N GLN A 321 -24.02 -18.40 -37.14
CA GLN A 321 -25.00 -19.48 -36.90
C GLN A 321 -26.46 -18.98 -37.01
N ALA A 322 -26.72 -17.73 -36.64
CA ALA A 322 -28.03 -17.10 -36.72
C ALA A 322 -28.32 -16.41 -38.08
N SER A 323 -27.42 -16.51 -39.08
CA SER A 323 -27.51 -15.78 -40.36
C SER A 323 -27.69 -14.26 -40.21
N LEU A 324 -27.09 -13.68 -39.17
CA LEU A 324 -27.10 -12.24 -38.90
C LEU A 324 -25.87 -11.53 -39.50
N PRO A 325 -25.96 -10.22 -39.80
CA PRO A 325 -24.80 -9.44 -40.27
C PRO A 325 -23.66 -9.41 -39.26
N ALA A 326 -22.43 -9.21 -39.75
CA ALA A 326 -21.27 -9.00 -38.88
C ALA A 326 -21.49 -7.80 -37.94
N PRO A 327 -20.90 -7.81 -36.72
CA PRO A 327 -21.08 -6.71 -35.78
C PRO A 327 -20.63 -5.37 -36.35
N THR A 328 -21.41 -4.30 -36.11
CA THR A 328 -21.07 -2.94 -36.54
C THR A 328 -19.89 -2.37 -35.74
N LYS A 329 -19.40 -1.18 -36.13
CA LYS A 329 -18.36 -0.47 -35.37
C LYS A 329 -18.83 -0.13 -33.96
N GLU A 330 -20.07 0.31 -33.81
CA GLU A 330 -20.68 0.67 -32.53
C GLU A 330 -20.84 -0.57 -31.63
N GLU A 331 -21.24 -1.70 -32.20
CA GLU A 331 -21.32 -2.97 -31.47
C GLU A 331 -19.93 -3.45 -31.03
N LYS A 332 -18.91 -3.28 -31.88
CA LYS A 332 -17.52 -3.58 -31.53
C LYS A 332 -17.06 -2.76 -30.32
N VAL A 333 -17.36 -1.45 -30.30
CA VAL A 333 -17.04 -0.57 -29.16
C VAL A 333 -17.77 -1.01 -27.90
N LYS A 334 -19.07 -1.33 -27.99
CA LYS A 334 -19.86 -1.84 -26.85
C LYS A 334 -19.31 -3.17 -26.31
N ILE A 335 -18.89 -4.09 -27.19
CA ILE A 335 -18.28 -5.36 -26.77
C ILE A 335 -16.97 -5.10 -26.04
N ARG A 336 -16.11 -4.23 -26.58
CA ARG A 336 -14.85 -3.83 -25.91
C ARG A 336 -15.09 -3.19 -24.55
N PHE A 337 -16.05 -2.28 -24.45
CA PHE A 337 -16.44 -1.67 -23.18
C PHE A 337 -16.96 -2.70 -22.16
N SER A 338 -17.76 -3.68 -22.61
CA SER A 338 -18.39 -4.67 -21.74
C SER A 338 -17.44 -5.63 -21.04
N VAL A 339 -16.16 -5.68 -21.44
CA VAL A 339 -15.13 -6.51 -20.79
C VAL A 339 -14.23 -5.70 -19.85
N SER A 340 -14.27 -4.35 -19.92
CA SER A 340 -13.38 -3.45 -19.17
C SER A 340 -13.41 -3.70 -17.66
N GLY A 341 -14.59 -3.79 -17.04
CA GLY A 341 -14.68 -3.96 -15.58
C GLY A 341 -14.03 -5.26 -15.07
N PHE A 342 -14.23 -6.38 -15.77
CA PHE A 342 -13.63 -7.66 -15.39
C PHE A 342 -12.13 -7.72 -15.71
N ALA A 343 -11.70 -7.10 -16.82
CA ALA A 343 -10.30 -6.95 -17.15
C ALA A 343 -9.56 -6.14 -16.09
N LEU A 344 -10.12 -5.03 -15.61
CA LEU A 344 -9.52 -4.24 -14.54
C LEU A 344 -9.43 -5.03 -13.24
N PHE A 345 -10.48 -5.76 -12.85
CA PHE A 345 -10.41 -6.63 -11.68
C PHE A 345 -9.23 -7.61 -11.78
N LYS A 346 -9.08 -8.32 -12.91
CA LYS A 346 -7.95 -9.25 -13.14
C LYS A 346 -6.60 -8.54 -13.11
N ALA A 347 -6.49 -7.37 -13.73
CA ALA A 347 -5.25 -6.57 -13.75
C ALA A 347 -4.85 -6.11 -12.35
N THR A 348 -5.81 -5.63 -11.55
CA THR A 348 -5.59 -5.26 -10.14
C THR A 348 -5.16 -6.45 -9.29
N GLU A 349 -5.73 -7.64 -9.53
CA GLU A 349 -5.33 -8.88 -8.85
C GLU A 349 -3.91 -9.30 -9.22
N LYS A 350 -3.47 -9.12 -10.47
CA LYS A 350 -2.06 -9.34 -10.86
C LYS A 350 -1.14 -8.27 -10.28
N PHE A 351 -1.51 -6.99 -10.40
CA PHE A 351 -0.73 -5.85 -9.93
C PHE A 351 -0.35 -6.00 -8.45
N LYS A 352 -1.34 -6.26 -7.57
CA LYS A 352 -1.09 -6.43 -6.13
C LYS A 352 -0.17 -7.62 -5.83
N ARG A 353 -0.19 -8.66 -6.67
CA ARG A 353 0.68 -9.85 -6.52
C ARG A 353 2.13 -9.54 -6.82
N VAL A 354 2.39 -8.55 -7.66
CA VAL A 354 3.76 -8.10 -7.97
C VAL A 354 4.18 -7.02 -6.98
N ALA A 355 3.44 -5.91 -6.92
CA ALA A 355 3.83 -4.72 -6.16
C ALA A 355 3.73 -4.91 -4.63
N PHE A 356 2.62 -5.43 -4.11
CA PHE A 356 2.42 -5.49 -2.66
C PHE A 356 3.07 -6.71 -2.00
N ARG A 357 3.18 -7.84 -2.72
CA ARG A 357 3.93 -9.01 -2.21
C ARG A 357 5.42 -8.72 -2.01
N ALA A 358 5.97 -7.84 -2.85
CA ALA A 358 7.36 -7.43 -2.81
C ALA A 358 7.73 -6.69 -1.51
N LEU A 359 6.76 -6.06 -0.84
CA LEU A 359 7.00 -5.34 0.42
C LEU A 359 7.56 -6.27 1.50
N ASP A 360 7.08 -7.51 1.56
CA ASP A 360 7.62 -8.53 2.46
C ASP A 360 9.05 -8.95 2.12
N TYR A 361 9.49 -8.78 0.86
CA TYR A 361 10.82 -9.15 0.38
C TYR A 361 11.87 -8.05 0.60
N LEU A 362 11.43 -6.82 0.91
CA LEU A 362 12.34 -5.71 1.14
C LEU A 362 13.36 -6.05 2.24
N PRO A 363 14.68 -5.85 2.00
CA PRO A 363 15.66 -5.88 3.07
C PRO A 363 15.35 -4.77 4.09
N PRO A 364 15.65 -4.99 5.39
CA PRO A 364 15.59 -3.90 6.36
C PRO A 364 16.51 -2.74 5.99
N GLY A 365 16.17 -1.55 6.47
CA GLY A 365 16.93 -0.34 6.25
C GLY A 365 16.39 0.58 5.15
N GLU A 366 17.24 1.50 4.73
CA GLU A 366 16.90 2.48 3.69
C GLU A 366 17.06 1.85 2.30
N ILE A 367 15.97 1.82 1.54
CA ILE A 367 15.92 1.21 0.21
C ILE A 367 15.80 2.26 -0.88
N SER A 368 16.43 1.99 -2.01
CA SER A 368 16.25 2.73 -3.25
C SER A 368 15.05 2.20 -4.05
N PHE A 369 14.63 2.93 -5.08
CA PHE A 369 13.67 2.40 -6.06
C PHE A 369 14.19 1.13 -6.74
N ALA A 370 15.50 1.03 -6.99
CA ALA A 370 16.11 -0.18 -7.54
C ALA A 370 15.94 -1.40 -6.61
N ASP A 371 16.10 -1.21 -5.29
CA ASP A 371 15.90 -2.28 -4.30
C ASP A 371 14.45 -2.77 -4.26
N TYR A 372 13.48 -1.86 -4.39
CA TYR A 372 12.08 -2.25 -4.52
C TYR A 372 11.81 -3.03 -5.82
N GLY A 373 12.40 -2.58 -6.94
CA GLY A 373 12.33 -3.31 -8.21
C GLY A 373 12.88 -4.73 -8.11
N ARG A 374 14.03 -4.92 -7.44
CA ARG A 374 14.61 -6.24 -7.16
C ARG A 374 13.70 -7.09 -6.30
N ALA A 375 13.07 -6.51 -5.27
CA ALA A 375 12.10 -7.21 -4.44
C ALA A 375 10.86 -7.65 -5.24
N MET A 376 10.36 -6.81 -6.16
CA MET A 376 9.26 -7.15 -7.08
C MET A 376 9.64 -8.32 -8.00
N VAL A 377 10.79 -8.24 -8.65
CA VAL A 377 11.27 -9.28 -9.56
C VAL A 377 11.52 -10.59 -8.80
N ALA A 378 12.14 -10.55 -7.61
CA ALA A 378 12.40 -11.73 -6.81
C ALA A 378 11.11 -12.42 -6.32
N ALA A 379 10.18 -11.65 -5.74
CA ALA A 379 8.92 -12.19 -5.23
C ALA A 379 8.04 -12.79 -6.34
N ASP A 380 8.00 -12.14 -7.51
CA ASP A 380 7.22 -12.63 -8.64
C ASP A 380 7.92 -13.77 -9.40
N THR A 381 9.26 -13.79 -9.50
CA THR A 381 9.99 -14.92 -10.11
C THR A 381 9.72 -16.23 -9.35
N TYR A 382 9.74 -16.18 -8.02
CA TYR A 382 9.37 -17.33 -7.20
C TYR A 382 7.89 -17.68 -7.38
N SER A 383 7.02 -16.67 -7.46
CA SER A 383 5.57 -16.91 -7.52
C SER A 383 5.06 -17.42 -8.87
N ASN A 384 5.56 -16.83 -9.95
CA ASN A 384 5.08 -17.00 -11.31
C ASN A 384 6.27 -17.16 -12.28
N PRO A 385 7.09 -18.21 -12.12
CA PRO A 385 8.33 -18.36 -12.89
C PRO A 385 8.10 -18.40 -14.42
N GLN A 386 6.93 -18.87 -14.85
CA GLN A 386 6.55 -19.03 -16.26
C GLN A 386 5.85 -17.81 -16.87
N ASP A 387 5.63 -16.74 -16.09
CA ASP A 387 4.99 -15.51 -16.54
C ASP A 387 5.93 -14.34 -16.27
N SER A 388 6.81 -14.02 -17.22
CA SER A 388 7.80 -12.94 -17.07
C SER A 388 7.25 -11.57 -17.43
N GLU A 389 6.10 -11.49 -18.08
CA GLU A 389 5.59 -10.26 -18.67
C GLU A 389 5.45 -9.08 -17.68
N PRO A 390 4.89 -9.26 -16.47
CA PRO A 390 4.86 -8.17 -15.48
C PRO A 390 6.28 -7.74 -15.05
N ARG A 391 7.21 -8.69 -14.95
CA ARG A 391 8.61 -8.43 -14.56
C ARG A 391 9.36 -7.69 -15.65
N ASP A 392 9.20 -8.11 -16.90
CA ASP A 392 9.85 -7.50 -18.05
C ASP A 392 9.33 -6.07 -18.25
N PHE A 393 8.02 -5.85 -18.06
CA PHE A 393 7.43 -4.52 -18.08
C PHE A 393 8.03 -3.61 -17.01
N ILE A 394 8.01 -4.02 -15.74
CA ILE A 394 8.46 -3.12 -14.66
C ILE A 394 9.95 -2.81 -14.76
N LYS A 395 10.78 -3.77 -15.21
CA LYS A 395 12.20 -3.54 -15.48
C LYS A 395 12.41 -2.49 -16.56
N ALA A 396 11.70 -2.61 -17.67
CA ALA A 396 11.76 -1.64 -18.76
C ALA A 396 11.28 -0.25 -18.32
N GLU A 397 10.23 -0.20 -17.50
CA GLU A 397 9.67 1.06 -17.00
C GLU A 397 10.59 1.77 -16.00
N PHE A 398 11.26 1.01 -15.12
CA PHE A 398 12.26 1.55 -14.18
C PHE A 398 13.47 2.11 -14.92
N LEU A 399 13.95 1.40 -15.96
CA LEU A 399 14.99 1.89 -16.85
C LEU A 399 14.55 3.17 -17.57
N ARG A 400 13.35 3.16 -18.18
CA ARG A 400 12.81 4.30 -18.92
C ARG A 400 12.71 5.57 -18.07
N ARG A 401 12.42 5.42 -16.77
CA ARG A 401 12.27 6.54 -15.83
C ARG A 401 13.57 6.92 -15.11
N GLY A 402 14.66 6.18 -15.25
CA GLY A 402 15.95 6.48 -14.62
C GLY A 402 16.15 5.93 -13.22
N MET A 403 15.27 5.04 -12.77
CA MET A 403 15.40 4.40 -11.45
C MET A 403 16.57 3.41 -11.43
N VAL A 404 16.89 2.84 -12.59
CA VAL A 404 18.07 2.01 -12.85
C VAL A 404 18.71 2.43 -14.17
N ASP A 405 20.00 2.13 -14.34
CA ASP A 405 20.72 2.39 -15.60
C ASP A 405 20.73 1.20 -16.55
N ASP A 406 20.48 0.01 -16.00
CA ASP A 406 20.33 -1.23 -16.76
C ASP A 406 19.22 -2.07 -16.12
N ALA A 407 18.29 -2.55 -16.94
CA ALA A 407 17.20 -3.41 -16.53
C ALA A 407 17.70 -4.74 -15.91
N GLY A 408 18.87 -5.23 -16.33
CA GLY A 408 19.49 -6.46 -15.79
C GLY A 408 19.89 -6.35 -14.32
N THR A 409 20.11 -5.14 -13.80
CA THR A 409 20.43 -4.91 -12.37
C THR A 409 19.30 -5.28 -11.40
N LEU A 410 18.09 -5.48 -11.95
CA LEU A 410 16.92 -5.91 -11.21
C LEU A 410 16.73 -7.44 -11.20
N ASP A 411 17.57 -8.18 -11.95
CA ASP A 411 17.51 -9.64 -11.96
C ASP A 411 17.85 -10.22 -10.59
N PRO A 412 17.20 -11.33 -10.18
CA PRO A 412 17.55 -12.00 -8.94
C PRO A 412 19.00 -12.47 -8.98
N ILE A 413 19.78 -12.08 -7.98
CA ILE A 413 21.14 -12.59 -7.79
C ILE A 413 21.03 -13.94 -7.09
N ASP A 414 21.72 -14.95 -7.63
CA ASP A 414 21.84 -16.25 -6.98
C ASP A 414 22.52 -16.07 -5.60
N PRO A 415 21.87 -16.45 -4.48
CA PRO A 415 22.47 -16.39 -3.16
C PRO A 415 23.81 -17.13 -3.06
N GLY A 416 24.04 -18.15 -3.90
CA GLY A 416 25.32 -18.85 -3.99
C GLY A 416 25.64 -19.75 -2.79
N PHE A 417 24.62 -20.18 -2.04
CA PHE A 417 24.75 -21.18 -0.97
C PHE A 417 23.44 -21.95 -0.74
N ASP A 418 23.58 -23.17 -0.24
CA ASP A 418 22.47 -24.02 0.19
C ASP A 418 22.38 -24.08 1.72
N LEU A 419 21.17 -24.28 2.23
CA LEU A 419 20.94 -24.50 3.66
C LEU A 419 21.24 -25.97 4.04
N PRO A 420 21.76 -26.24 5.25
CA PRO A 420 21.98 -27.59 5.72
C PRO A 420 20.69 -28.42 5.77
N ALA A 421 20.78 -29.70 5.38
CA ALA A 421 19.64 -30.62 5.39
C ALA A 421 19.10 -30.91 6.81
N ASP A 422 19.89 -30.65 7.85
CA ASP A 422 19.53 -30.80 9.26
C ASP A 422 19.04 -29.51 9.93
N LEU A 423 19.00 -28.37 9.22
CA LEU A 423 18.47 -27.12 9.75
C LEU A 423 16.98 -27.24 10.09
N ASP A 424 16.63 -26.98 11.36
CA ASP A 424 15.24 -26.93 11.82
C ASP A 424 14.61 -25.57 11.48
N LEU A 425 13.88 -25.52 10.36
CA LEU A 425 13.18 -24.32 9.93
C LEU A 425 12.05 -23.89 10.88
N GLU A 426 11.45 -24.83 11.62
CA GLU A 426 10.41 -24.50 12.60
C GLU A 426 11.02 -23.79 13.81
N GLN A 427 12.17 -24.28 14.28
CA GLN A 427 12.92 -23.61 15.33
C GLN A 427 13.44 -22.25 14.87
N LEU A 428 13.96 -22.15 13.64
CA LEU A 428 14.40 -20.89 13.04
C LEU A 428 13.26 -19.87 12.95
N ALA A 429 12.05 -20.31 12.60
CA ALA A 429 10.88 -19.44 12.52
C ALA A 429 10.43 -18.95 13.90
N ARG A 430 10.42 -19.82 14.92
CA ARG A 430 9.76 -19.52 16.21
C ARG A 430 10.68 -19.11 17.37
N SER A 431 11.96 -19.44 17.33
CA SER A 431 12.90 -19.16 18.43
C SER A 431 13.83 -18.00 18.08
N ASP A 432 13.74 -16.91 18.85
CA ASP A 432 14.63 -15.76 18.70
C ASP A 432 16.10 -16.13 18.91
N TRP A 433 16.37 -17.04 19.85
CA TRP A 433 17.71 -17.54 20.11
C TRP A 433 18.26 -18.36 18.93
N ALA A 434 17.49 -19.30 18.38
CA ALA A 434 17.93 -20.10 17.24
C ALA A 434 18.13 -19.22 15.99
N ALA A 435 17.26 -18.24 15.81
CA ALA A 435 17.37 -17.23 14.76
C ALA A 435 18.64 -16.38 14.87
N TYR A 436 18.97 -15.90 16.08
CA TYR A 436 20.21 -15.18 16.33
C TYR A 436 21.45 -16.06 16.09
N GLN A 437 21.44 -17.30 16.58
CA GLN A 437 22.54 -18.24 16.34
C GLN A 437 22.74 -18.57 14.85
N PHE A 438 21.64 -18.70 14.11
CA PHE A 438 21.69 -18.86 12.67
C PHE A 438 22.35 -17.64 12.01
N ALA A 439 21.92 -16.43 12.35
CA ALA A 439 22.51 -15.21 11.80
C ALA A 439 24.01 -15.07 12.14
N GLU A 440 24.40 -15.40 13.37
CA GLU A 440 25.78 -15.39 13.83
C GLU A 440 26.66 -16.39 13.05
N LYS A 441 26.17 -17.64 12.89
CA LYS A 441 26.86 -18.70 12.15
C LYS A 441 27.01 -18.37 10.66
N TRP A 442 26.00 -17.71 10.08
CA TRP A 442 25.94 -17.38 8.65
C TRP A 442 26.25 -15.91 8.36
N ARG A 443 26.94 -15.22 9.29
CA ARG A 443 27.20 -13.77 9.23
C ARG A 443 27.69 -13.29 7.86
N GLU A 444 28.72 -13.95 7.34
CA GLU A 444 29.32 -13.62 6.03
C GLU A 444 28.31 -13.79 4.89
N LYS A 445 27.55 -14.89 4.86
CA LYS A 445 26.55 -15.17 3.83
C LYS A 445 25.36 -14.22 3.89
N LEU A 446 25.02 -13.72 5.08
CA LEU A 446 24.01 -12.70 5.30
C LEU A 446 24.54 -11.27 5.11
N LEU A 447 25.81 -11.11 4.74
CA LEU A 447 26.47 -9.83 4.48
C LEU A 447 26.45 -8.87 5.68
N ILE A 448 26.39 -9.43 6.88
CA ILE A 448 26.51 -8.67 8.12
C ILE A 448 28.01 -8.40 8.34
N PRO A 449 28.45 -7.14 8.54
CA PRO A 449 29.86 -6.85 8.74
C PRO A 449 30.45 -7.49 10.00
N VAL A 450 31.75 -7.76 9.97
CA VAL A 450 32.47 -8.36 11.11
C VAL A 450 32.44 -7.41 12.31
N ASN A 451 32.19 -7.94 13.50
CA ASN A 451 32.12 -7.20 14.77
C ASN A 451 31.06 -6.10 14.85
N ILE A 452 30.12 -6.04 13.90
CA ILE A 452 28.98 -5.12 13.97
C ILE A 452 27.79 -5.81 14.65
N PRO A 453 27.22 -5.21 15.72
CA PRO A 453 25.96 -5.69 16.29
C PRO A 453 24.83 -5.64 15.27
N PHE A 454 23.97 -6.64 15.30
CA PHE A 454 22.81 -6.73 14.43
C PHE A 454 21.57 -7.17 15.22
N GLU A 455 20.42 -6.92 14.63
CA GLU A 455 19.11 -7.35 15.10
C GLU A 455 18.54 -8.39 14.12
N VAL A 456 17.94 -9.45 14.64
CA VAL A 456 17.11 -10.35 13.84
C VAL A 456 15.67 -9.89 13.95
N ARG A 457 15.06 -9.51 12.82
CA ARG A 457 13.66 -9.08 12.79
C ARG A 457 12.72 -10.28 13.02
N PRO A 458 11.46 -10.05 13.43
CA PRO A 458 10.45 -11.11 13.50
C PRO A 458 10.36 -11.87 12.17
N ARG A 459 10.51 -13.20 12.24
CA ARG A 459 10.46 -14.05 11.04
C ARG A 459 9.02 -14.14 10.54
N LEU A 460 8.85 -14.12 9.23
CA LEU A 460 7.53 -14.27 8.61
C LEU A 460 7.40 -15.65 7.99
N ASP A 461 6.48 -16.45 8.50
CA ASP A 461 5.99 -17.67 7.86
C ASP A 461 4.78 -17.31 6.99
N VAL A 462 4.98 -17.24 5.68
CA VAL A 462 3.98 -16.77 4.73
C VAL A 462 3.51 -17.89 3.82
N SER A 463 2.19 -18.10 3.75
CA SER A 463 1.55 -19.02 2.81
C SER A 463 0.73 -18.23 1.80
N ARG A 464 1.18 -18.22 0.55
CA ARG A 464 0.57 -17.40 -0.51
C ARG A 464 -0.02 -18.27 -1.61
N LYS A 465 -1.23 -17.93 -2.04
CA LYS A 465 -1.91 -18.51 -3.19
C LYS A 465 -1.56 -17.74 -4.45
N THR A 466 -1.17 -18.43 -5.50
CA THR A 466 -1.05 -17.86 -6.84
C THR A 466 -1.83 -18.73 -7.84
N TRP A 467 -2.01 -18.23 -9.05
CA TRP A 467 -2.59 -18.99 -10.15
C TRP A 467 -1.57 -19.05 -11.27
N ARG A 468 -1.19 -20.26 -11.65
CA ARG A 468 -0.29 -20.48 -12.79
C ARG A 468 -1.00 -20.11 -14.09
N LYS A 469 -0.23 -19.92 -15.17
CA LYS A 469 -0.77 -19.55 -16.49
C LYS A 469 -1.83 -20.52 -17.03
N ASN A 470 -1.78 -21.79 -16.62
CA ASN A 470 -2.79 -22.80 -16.95
C ASN A 470 -4.08 -22.70 -16.10
N GLY A 471 -4.16 -21.75 -15.17
CA GLY A 471 -5.29 -21.54 -14.26
C GLY A 471 -5.24 -22.37 -12.97
N GLU A 472 -4.25 -23.24 -12.79
CA GLU A 472 -4.14 -24.07 -11.59
C GLU A 472 -3.70 -23.24 -10.37
N PRO A 473 -4.38 -23.39 -9.22
CA PRO A 473 -3.94 -22.75 -7.99
C PRO A 473 -2.65 -23.42 -7.50
N ALA A 474 -1.67 -22.61 -7.13
CA ALA A 474 -0.47 -23.04 -6.43
C ALA A 474 -0.40 -22.35 -5.06
N VAL A 475 0.03 -23.08 -4.05
CA VAL A 475 0.32 -22.52 -2.73
C VAL A 475 1.83 -22.59 -2.54
N MET A 476 2.42 -21.47 -2.18
CA MET A 476 3.84 -21.39 -1.83
C MET A 476 3.96 -20.95 -0.39
N ARG A 477 4.76 -21.69 0.37
CA ARG A 477 5.06 -21.36 1.76
C ARG A 477 6.53 -20.99 1.83
N ALA A 478 6.82 -19.78 2.29
CA ALA A 478 8.17 -19.28 2.46
C ALA A 478 8.41 -18.80 3.90
N LEU A 479 9.62 -19.00 4.39
CA LEU A 479 10.15 -18.35 5.57
C LEU A 479 10.96 -17.13 5.12
N LEU A 480 10.54 -15.95 5.54
CA LEU A 480 11.29 -14.71 5.35
C LEU A 480 12.06 -14.41 6.63
N PHE A 481 13.38 -14.44 6.51
CA PHE A 481 14.33 -14.18 7.58
C PHE A 481 15.06 -12.88 7.30
N LYS A 482 15.01 -11.92 8.22
CA LYS A 482 15.60 -10.60 8.00
C LYS A 482 16.52 -10.21 9.14
N VAL A 483 17.65 -9.62 8.79
CA VAL A 483 18.63 -9.06 9.73
C VAL A 483 18.87 -7.59 9.40
N ALA A 484 19.07 -6.78 10.44
CA ALA A 484 19.33 -5.35 10.31
C ALA A 484 20.53 -4.96 11.17
N TRP A 485 21.31 -3.98 10.73
CA TRP A 485 22.40 -3.40 11.51
C TRP A 485 22.54 -1.92 11.21
N GLN A 486 23.25 -1.21 12.09
CA GLN A 486 23.57 0.20 11.88
C GLN A 486 24.91 0.30 11.15
N SER A 487 24.96 1.21 10.19
CA SER A 487 26.18 1.63 9.50
C SER A 487 26.26 3.14 9.55
N THR A 488 27.42 3.70 9.21
CA THR A 488 27.59 5.15 9.07
C THR A 488 27.95 5.51 7.63
N GLN A 489 27.53 6.70 7.22
CA GLN A 489 27.90 7.30 5.95
C GLN A 489 28.45 8.71 6.20
N GLU A 490 29.57 9.03 5.58
CA GLU A 490 30.16 10.36 5.67
C GLU A 490 29.23 11.42 5.08
N PHE A 491 29.05 12.49 5.83
CA PHE A 491 28.19 13.61 5.50
C PHE A 491 28.89 14.94 5.79
N GLN A 492 28.96 15.80 4.77
CA GLN A 492 29.61 17.09 4.88
C GLN A 492 28.71 18.19 4.31
N ILE A 493 28.50 19.26 5.10
CA ILE A 493 27.87 20.50 4.66
C ILE A 493 28.83 21.66 4.98
N GLY A 494 29.40 22.30 3.95
CA GLY A 494 30.41 23.34 4.16
C GLY A 494 31.58 22.81 5.00
N ASP A 495 31.86 23.48 6.12
CA ASP A 495 32.90 23.09 7.08
C ASP A 495 32.42 22.08 8.15
N PHE A 496 31.13 21.75 8.16
CA PHE A 496 30.54 20.80 9.11
C PHE A 496 30.67 19.37 8.59
N PHE A 497 31.43 18.53 9.29
CA PHE A 497 31.64 17.12 8.97
C PHE A 497 31.07 16.23 10.09
N GLN A 498 30.20 15.29 9.72
CA GLN A 498 29.61 14.31 10.63
C GLN A 498 29.40 12.98 9.90
N GLU A 499 29.15 11.91 10.66
CA GLU A 499 28.62 10.66 10.14
C GLU A 499 27.10 10.62 10.27
N VAL A 500 26.38 10.09 9.29
CA VAL A 500 24.94 9.83 9.41
C VAL A 500 24.72 8.35 9.67
N ALA A 501 23.95 8.03 10.69
CA ALA A 501 23.54 6.64 10.95
C ALA A 501 22.54 6.19 9.88
N VAL A 502 22.85 5.08 9.21
CA VAL A 502 22.01 4.45 8.19
C VAL A 502 21.75 3.00 8.57
N THR A 503 20.48 2.65 8.70
CA THR A 503 20.07 1.25 8.86
C THR A 503 20.29 0.50 7.55
N ARG A 504 20.96 -0.64 7.63
CA ARG A 504 21.12 -1.61 6.54
C ARG A 504 20.59 -2.97 6.96
N GLY A 505 20.40 -3.86 6.00
CA GLY A 505 19.87 -5.17 6.28
C GLY A 505 19.91 -6.12 5.11
N THR A 506 19.66 -7.39 5.43
CA THR A 506 19.54 -8.48 4.47
C THR A 506 18.23 -9.21 4.72
N ALA A 507 17.49 -9.50 3.65
CA ALA A 507 16.33 -10.37 3.62
C ALA A 507 16.66 -11.66 2.87
N LEU A 508 16.38 -12.78 3.52
CA LEU A 508 16.53 -14.14 3.01
C LEU A 508 15.14 -14.77 2.86
N ALA A 509 14.82 -15.28 1.67
CA ALA A 509 13.58 -16.00 1.41
C ALA A 509 13.86 -17.49 1.19
N VAL A 510 13.34 -18.33 2.08
CA VAL A 510 13.56 -19.79 2.08
C VAL A 510 12.24 -20.50 1.82
N ASP A 511 12.21 -21.39 0.83
CA ASP A 511 11.04 -22.24 0.58
C ASP A 511 10.96 -23.36 1.61
N TRP A 512 9.79 -23.58 2.20
CA TRP A 512 9.64 -24.57 3.27
C TRP A 512 9.76 -26.02 2.80
N GLU A 513 9.37 -26.32 1.57
CA GLU A 513 9.29 -27.70 1.05
C GLU A 513 10.65 -28.14 0.50
N THR A 514 11.23 -27.32 -0.37
CA THR A 514 12.49 -27.56 -1.07
C THR A 514 13.70 -27.14 -0.25
N ARG A 515 13.52 -26.29 0.77
CA ARG A 515 14.58 -25.67 1.59
C ARG A 515 15.55 -24.80 0.81
N LYS A 516 15.24 -24.49 -0.45
CA LYS A 516 16.06 -23.66 -1.30
C LYS A 516 15.93 -22.20 -0.88
N VAL A 517 17.06 -21.48 -0.89
CA VAL A 517 17.06 -20.02 -0.80
C VAL A 517 16.72 -19.48 -2.20
N HIS A 518 15.60 -18.80 -2.32
CA HIS A 518 15.14 -18.26 -3.61
C HIS A 518 15.44 -16.77 -3.79
N ALA A 519 15.69 -16.05 -2.70
CA ALA A 519 16.14 -14.67 -2.76
C ALA A 519 17.05 -14.34 -1.58
N LEU A 520 18.10 -13.59 -1.89
CA LEU A 520 18.90 -12.84 -0.92
C LEU A 520 18.94 -11.39 -1.43
N LEU A 521 18.32 -10.49 -0.68
CA LEU A 521 18.25 -9.07 -1.00
C LEU A 521 18.93 -8.32 0.13
N SER A 522 19.78 -7.35 -0.18
CA SER A 522 20.53 -6.64 0.85
C SER A 522 20.85 -5.21 0.45
N THR A 523 20.83 -4.31 1.44
CA THR A 523 21.33 -2.94 1.37
C THR A 523 22.80 -2.85 1.82
N SER A 524 23.47 -3.98 2.07
CA SER A 524 24.90 -4.04 2.34
C SER A 524 25.72 -3.61 1.12
N PRO A 525 26.72 -2.73 1.24
CA PRO A 525 27.63 -2.38 0.15
C PRO A 525 28.36 -3.58 -0.47
N ASP A 526 28.48 -4.68 0.28
CA ASP A 526 29.10 -5.92 -0.19
C ASP A 526 28.20 -6.73 -1.13
N HIS A 527 26.90 -6.46 -1.13
CA HIS A 527 25.97 -7.11 -2.04
C HIS A 527 26.21 -6.61 -3.48
N PRO A 528 26.30 -7.49 -4.49
CA PRO A 528 26.65 -7.07 -5.85
C PRO A 528 25.73 -6.00 -6.43
N SER A 529 24.44 -6.04 -6.10
CA SER A 529 23.45 -5.05 -6.57
C SER A 529 23.63 -3.65 -5.97
N GLN A 530 24.47 -3.50 -4.94
CA GLN A 530 24.76 -2.19 -4.35
C GLN A 530 25.95 -1.49 -5.01
N ARG A 531 26.55 -2.11 -6.03
CA ARG A 531 27.61 -1.50 -6.87
C ARG A 531 27.04 -0.76 -8.07
N ASP A 532 25.72 -0.79 -8.25
CA ASP A 532 25.03 -0.17 -9.37
C ASP A 532 25.00 1.35 -9.21
N ALA A 533 25.05 2.08 -10.34
CA ALA A 533 25.05 3.55 -10.33
C ALA A 533 23.77 4.15 -9.72
N SER A 534 22.65 3.41 -9.69
CA SER A 534 21.43 3.79 -8.97
C SER A 534 21.66 3.91 -7.46
N THR A 535 22.51 3.06 -6.86
CA THR A 535 22.86 3.13 -5.44
C THR A 535 23.69 4.39 -5.16
N SER A 536 24.69 4.67 -6.00
CA SER A 536 25.48 5.90 -5.88
C SER A 536 24.62 7.17 -6.05
N ARG A 537 23.64 7.15 -6.95
CA ARG A 537 22.66 8.25 -7.09
C ARG A 537 21.80 8.41 -5.84
N ASN A 538 21.27 7.33 -5.28
CA ASN A 538 20.48 7.38 -4.05
C ASN A 538 21.27 7.98 -2.89
N ASP A 539 22.56 7.61 -2.76
CA ASP A 539 23.45 8.18 -1.74
C ASP A 539 23.72 9.67 -1.96
N ALA A 540 23.89 10.11 -3.21
CA ALA A 540 24.03 11.53 -3.54
C ALA A 540 22.74 12.31 -3.22
N MET A 541 21.56 11.75 -3.53
CA MET A 541 20.26 12.34 -3.21
C MET A 541 20.07 12.47 -1.69
N ARG A 542 20.46 11.45 -0.89
CA ARG A 542 20.44 11.55 0.58
C ARG A 542 21.25 12.75 1.07
N LYS A 543 22.47 12.94 0.54
CA LYS A 543 23.33 14.06 0.95
C LYS A 543 22.67 15.41 0.62
N ALA A 544 22.14 15.57 -0.58
CA ALA A 544 21.44 16.80 -0.98
C ALA A 544 20.22 17.06 -0.11
N PHE A 545 19.39 16.03 0.08
CA PHE A 545 18.17 16.09 0.89
C PHE A 545 18.44 16.51 2.34
N LEU A 546 19.40 15.88 3.01
CA LEU A 546 19.77 16.24 4.38
C LEU A 546 20.30 17.68 4.45
N ALA A 547 21.12 18.10 3.48
CA ALA A 547 21.65 19.46 3.45
C ALA A 547 20.54 20.51 3.31
N THR A 548 19.56 20.27 2.42
CA THR A 548 18.40 21.14 2.25
C THR A 548 17.56 21.23 3.53
N ASN A 549 17.19 20.09 4.11
CA ASN A 549 16.35 20.08 5.32
C ASN A 549 17.03 20.71 6.55
N ILE A 550 18.36 20.61 6.66
CA ILE A 550 19.12 21.33 7.69
C ILE A 550 19.12 22.84 7.42
N ALA A 551 19.35 23.25 6.17
CA ALA A 551 19.37 24.66 5.79
C ALA A 551 18.01 25.35 5.97
N GLU A 552 16.91 24.62 5.73
CA GLU A 552 15.53 25.10 5.89
C GLU A 552 15.02 25.03 7.32
N GLY A 553 15.81 24.48 8.26
CA GLY A 553 15.43 24.36 9.66
C GLY A 553 14.43 23.24 9.95
N VAL A 554 14.14 22.35 8.99
CA VAL A 554 13.32 21.15 9.23
C VAL A 554 14.04 20.20 10.20
N LEU A 555 15.37 20.06 10.04
CA LEU A 555 16.20 19.25 10.91
C LEU A 555 16.95 20.11 11.93
N GLU A 556 16.25 20.51 12.98
CA GLU A 556 16.85 21.28 14.08
C GLU A 556 17.71 20.39 14.99
N PHE A 557 19.02 20.65 15.01
CA PHE A 557 19.95 19.92 15.88
C PHE A 557 19.59 20.07 17.36
N GLY A 558 19.53 18.94 18.07
CA GLY A 558 19.18 18.92 19.50
C GLY A 558 17.69 18.75 19.76
N SER A 559 16.85 18.73 18.71
CA SER A 559 15.46 18.29 18.83
C SER A 559 15.39 16.80 19.21
N PRO A 560 14.25 16.32 19.76
CA PRO A 560 14.07 14.90 20.08
C PRO A 560 14.33 13.97 18.89
N ASN A 561 14.06 14.44 17.67
CA ASN A 561 14.14 13.69 16.42
C ASN A 561 15.50 13.82 15.71
N VAL A 562 16.35 14.78 16.08
CA VAL A 562 17.65 15.02 15.45
C VAL A 562 18.73 15.15 16.52
N GLN A 563 19.45 14.05 16.75
CA GLN A 563 20.44 13.95 17.82
C GLN A 563 21.84 13.68 17.24
N ILE A 564 22.86 14.31 17.82
CA ILE A 564 24.26 13.98 17.56
C ILE A 564 24.78 13.18 18.75
N GLN A 565 25.17 11.93 18.49
CA GLN A 565 25.76 11.05 19.51
C GLN A 565 27.11 10.55 19.01
N ASN A 566 28.19 10.85 19.75
CA ASN A 566 29.56 10.45 19.43
C ASN A 566 30.02 10.85 18.00
N GLY A 567 29.59 12.00 17.48
CA GLY A 567 29.91 12.44 16.11
C GLY A 567 29.06 11.78 15.02
N THR A 568 28.02 11.05 15.40
CA THR A 568 27.04 10.48 14.48
C THR A 568 25.69 11.18 14.62
N LEU A 569 25.22 11.76 13.52
CA LEU A 569 23.87 12.29 13.35
C LEU A 569 22.87 11.13 13.26
N ARG A 570 21.88 11.14 14.15
CA ARG A 570 20.74 10.23 14.17
C ARG A 570 19.48 11.02 13.96
N ILE A 571 18.74 10.63 12.93
CA ILE A 571 17.45 11.23 12.58
C ILE A 571 16.37 10.16 12.78
N ARG A 572 15.25 10.55 13.37
CA ARG A 572 14.08 9.70 13.59
C ARG A 572 12.82 10.41 13.12
N ALA A 573 11.80 9.63 12.77
CA ALA A 573 10.49 10.10 12.39
C ALA A 573 10.51 11.14 11.25
N MET A 574 11.40 10.96 10.26
CA MET A 574 11.50 11.87 9.11
C MET A 574 10.20 11.95 8.31
N GLY A 575 9.59 10.79 8.00
CA GLY A 575 8.29 10.76 7.33
C GLY A 575 7.21 11.51 8.11
N GLN A 576 7.21 11.36 9.45
CA GLN A 576 6.30 12.09 10.32
C GLN A 576 6.48 13.60 10.23
N MET A 577 7.72 14.09 10.31
CA MET A 577 8.01 15.52 10.30
C MET A 577 7.53 16.15 8.99
N LEU A 578 7.72 15.47 7.86
CA LEU A 578 7.22 15.92 6.57
C LEU A 578 5.68 15.95 6.49
N HIS A 579 5.00 14.94 7.03
CA HIS A 579 3.52 14.89 7.01
C HIS A 579 2.86 15.90 7.95
N MET A 580 3.51 16.24 9.07
CA MET A 580 2.95 17.14 10.08
C MET A 580 3.12 18.62 9.76
N MET A 581 4.12 19.00 8.95
CA MET A 581 4.37 20.42 8.69
C MET A 581 3.27 21.10 7.86
N GLY A 582 2.41 20.32 7.18
CA GLY A 582 1.37 20.86 6.31
C GLY A 582 1.99 21.54 5.08
N HIS A 583 1.47 21.22 3.90
CA HIS A 583 1.97 21.76 2.64
C HIS A 583 1.20 23.00 2.18
#